data_AF-A0A3B8WKE3-F1
#
_entry.id   AF-A0A3B8WKE3-F1
#
_cell.length_a   1.000
_cell.length_b   1.000
_cell.length_c   1.000
_cell.angle_alpha   90.00
_cell.angle_beta   90.00
_cell.angle_gamma   90.00
#
_symmetry.space_group_name_H-M   'P 1'
#
loop_
_entity.id
_entity.type
_entity.pdbx_description
1 polymer ?
#
loop_
_entity_poly.entity_id
_entity_poly.type
_entity_poly.pdbx_seq_one_letter_code
_entity_poly.pdbx_strand_id
1 'polypeptide(L)' 'PVIIKFGSEEQKQQYLPRILSGEDWWCQGYSEPGAGSDLASLKTRAVREGDHYIVNGQKTWTTL' A
#
# COMPACT_ATOMS: atom_id res chain seq x y z
N PRO A 1 3.97 9.20 -0.83
CA PRO A 1 3.45 9.98 0.34
C PRO A 1 3.20 9.16 1.62
N VAL A 2 2.56 7.99 1.52
CA VAL A 2 2.21 7.17 2.70
C VAL A 2 3.45 6.75 3.48
N ILE A 3 4.48 6.24 2.81
CA ILE A 3 5.71 5.80 3.49
C ILE A 3 6.52 6.94 4.11
N ILE A 4 6.47 8.15 3.53
CA ILE A 4 7.07 9.36 4.13
C ILE A 4 6.40 9.68 5.47
N LYS A 5 5.07 9.55 5.54
CA LYS A 5 4.28 9.92 6.71
C LYS A 5 4.24 8.83 7.78
N PHE A 6 4.17 7.56 7.38
CA PHE A 6 3.84 6.45 8.28
C PHE A 6 4.90 5.33 8.32
N GLY A 7 5.90 5.38 7.45
CA GLY A 7 7.00 4.41 7.49
C GLY A 7 7.87 4.58 8.74
N SER A 8 8.47 3.48 9.19
CA SER A 8 9.61 3.50 10.09
C SER A 8 10.82 4.16 9.43
N GLU A 9 11.83 4.53 10.21
CA GLU A 9 13.06 5.10 9.66
C GLU A 9 13.79 4.09 8.77
N GLU A 10 13.80 2.81 9.15
CA GLU A 10 14.36 1.72 8.36
C GLU A 10 13.65 1.60 7.00
N GLN A 11 12.31 1.63 7.00
CA GLN A 11 11.53 1.61 5.75
C GLN A 11 11.81 2.85 4.89
N LYS A 12 11.86 4.05 5.47
CA LYS A 12 12.14 5.27 4.72
C LYS A 12 13.52 5.23 4.06
N GLN A 13 14.55 4.80 4.80
CA GLN A 13 15.92 4.67 4.29
C GLN A 13 16.01 3.66 3.15
N GLN A 14 15.28 2.55 3.25
CA GLN A 14 15.24 1.54 2.19
C GLN A 14 14.51 2.04 0.95
N TYR A 15 13.27 2.51 1.09
CA TYR A 15 12.38 2.70 -0.07
C TYR A 15 12.43 4.10 -0.69
N LEU A 16 12.66 5.18 0.06
CA LEU A 16 12.62 6.54 -0.51
C LEU A 16 13.69 6.79 -1.58
N PRO A 17 14.96 6.40 -1.39
CA PRO A 17 15.98 6.56 -2.43
C PRO A 17 15.66 5.76 -3.69
N ARG A 18 15.11 4.54 -3.53
CA ARG A 18 14.76 3.62 -4.62
C ARG A 18 13.56 4.11 -5.43
N ILE A 19 12.59 4.73 -4.76
CA ILE A 19 11.47 5.43 -5.40
C ILE A 19 11.99 6.64 -6.19
N LEU A 20 12.90 7.43 -5.60
CA LEU A 20 13.44 8.64 -6.24
C LEU A 20 14.31 8.32 -7.46
N SER A 21 15.10 7.24 -7.40
CA SER A 21 15.94 6.77 -8.51
C SER A 21 15.13 6.05 -9.59
N GLY A 22 13.87 5.67 -9.31
CA GLY A 22 13.05 4.87 -10.21
C GLY A 22 13.44 3.39 -10.24
N GLU A 23 14.24 2.92 -9.29
CA GLU A 23 14.55 1.49 -9.13
C GLU A 23 13.30 0.71 -8.68
N ASP A 24 12.54 1.29 -7.74
CA ASP A 24 11.27 0.74 -7.29
C ASP A 24 10.10 1.56 -7.84
N TRP A 25 9.27 0.91 -8.64
CA TRP A 25 8.01 1.45 -9.14
C TRP A 25 6.87 1.02 -8.24
N TRP A 26 6.00 1.96 -7.91
CA TRP A 26 4.91 1.71 -6.98
C TRP A 26 3.67 2.47 -7.40
N CYS A 27 2.53 1.94 -6.99
CA CYS A 27 1.22 2.53 -7.20
C CYS A 27 0.44 2.48 -5.88
N GLN A 28 -0.62 3.29 -5.79
CA GLN A 28 -1.51 3.29 -4.63
C GLN A 28 -2.84 2.64 -4.99
N GLY A 29 -3.00 1.38 -4.60
CA GLY A 29 -4.22 0.60 -4.86
C GLY A 29 -5.26 0.73 -3.76
N TYR A 30 -5.91 1.88 -3.62
CA TYR A 30 -6.99 2.03 -2.63
C TYR A 30 -8.31 1.43 -3.11
N SER A 31 -8.76 1.81 -4.30
CA SER A 31 -10.08 1.48 -4.84
C SER A 31 -10.33 -0.03 -4.96
N GLU A 32 -11.54 -0.44 -4.63
CA GLU A 32 -12.06 -1.80 -4.71
C GLU A 32 -13.35 -1.82 -5.55
N PRO A 33 -13.76 -2.99 -6.07
CA PRO A 33 -15.10 -3.13 -6.65
C PRO A 33 -16.18 -2.68 -5.65
N GLY A 34 -16.89 -1.61 -5.99
CA GLY A 34 -17.94 -1.04 -5.13
C GLY A 34 -17.47 -0.09 -4.03
N ALA A 35 -16.16 0.22 -3.92
CA ALA A 35 -15.66 1.22 -2.97
C ALA A 35 -14.48 2.02 -3.56
N GLY A 36 -14.70 3.33 -3.75
CA GLY A 36 -13.68 4.28 -4.23
C GLY A 36 -13.53 5.47 -3.29
N SER A 37 -14.48 6.39 -3.34
CA SER A 37 -14.50 7.57 -2.46
C SER A 37 -14.81 7.21 -1.00
N ASP A 38 -15.60 6.16 -0.76
CA ASP A 38 -15.87 5.63 0.57
C ASP A 38 -14.83 4.58 0.96
N LEU A 39 -13.70 5.05 1.49
CA LEU A 39 -12.63 4.19 1.98
C LEU A 39 -13.00 3.44 3.27
N ALA A 40 -14.05 3.85 4.00
CA ALA A 40 -14.47 3.12 5.19
C ALA A 40 -15.13 1.78 4.82
N SER A 41 -15.72 1.70 3.62
CA SER A 41 -16.39 0.50 3.10
C SER A 41 -15.46 -0.52 2.42
N LEU A 42 -14.13 -0.33 2.49
CA LEU A 42 -13.18 -1.30 1.94
C LEU A 42 -13.33 -2.68 2.59
N LYS A 43 -13.22 -3.72 1.77
CA LYS A 43 -13.33 -5.13 2.16
C LYS A 43 -11.99 -5.84 2.23
N THR A 44 -10.92 -5.33 1.63
CA THR A 44 -9.57 -5.91 1.81
C THR A 44 -9.24 -5.98 3.30
N ARG A 45 -8.70 -7.12 3.74
CA ARG A 45 -8.28 -7.34 5.13
C ARG A 45 -6.82 -7.74 5.17
N ALA A 46 -6.13 -7.29 6.21
CA ALA A 46 -4.79 -7.71 6.56
C ALA A 46 -4.85 -8.32 7.97
N VAL A 47 -4.61 -9.62 8.07
CA VAL A 47 -4.58 -10.35 9.34
C VAL A 47 -3.13 -10.63 9.69
N ARG A 48 -2.70 -10.29 10.91
CA ARG A 48 -1.33 -10.58 11.37
C ARG A 48 -1.22 -12.05 11.73
N GLU A 49 -0.28 -12.76 11.12
CA GLU A 49 0.09 -14.14 11.46
C GLU A 49 1.58 -14.16 11.84
N GLY A 50 1.87 -14.05 13.13
CA GLY A 50 3.24 -13.93 13.63
C GLY A 50 3.92 -12.63 13.19
N ASP A 51 4.96 -12.77 12.35
CA ASP A 51 5.82 -11.70 11.86
C ASP A 51 5.37 -11.08 10.52
N HIS A 52 4.35 -11.66 9.88
CA HIS A 52 3.83 -11.18 8.60
C HIS A 52 2.32 -10.92 8.65
N TYR A 53 1.80 -10.35 7.56
CA TYR A 53 0.38 -10.14 7.36
C TYR A 53 -0.11 -10.96 6.18
N ILE A 54 -1.22 -11.67 6.37
CA ILE A 54 -1.99 -12.29 5.30
C ILE A 54 -3.00 -11.25 4.80
N VAL A 55 -2.82 -10.81 3.55
CA VAL A 55 -3.65 -9.77 2.92
C VAL A 55 -4.56 -10.41 1.88
N ASN A 56 -5.88 -10.25 2.05
CA ASN A 56 -6.89 -10.80 1.14
C ASN A 56 -7.89 -9.73 0.72
N GLY A 57 -8.10 -9.60 -0.60
CA GLY A 57 -9.03 -8.64 -1.20
C GLY A 57 -8.78 -8.46 -2.70
N GLN A 58 -9.53 -7.55 -3.33
CA GLN A 58 -9.39 -7.22 -4.74
C GLN A 58 -9.30 -5.71 -4.91
N LYS A 59 -8.30 -5.24 -5.66
CA LYS A 59 -8.13 -3.83 -6.03
C LYS A 59 -8.49 -3.59 -7.49
N THR A 60 -8.92 -2.37 -7.79
CA THR A 60 -9.26 -1.92 -9.15
C THR A 60 -8.70 -0.52 -9.39
N TRP A 61 -8.67 -0.09 -10.66
CA TRP A 61 -8.21 1.25 -11.07
C TRP A 61 -6.77 1.57 -10.63
N THR A 62 -5.95 0.53 -10.49
CA THR A 62 -4.53 0.67 -10.18
C THR A 62 -3.77 0.80 -11.50
N THR A 63 -3.26 1.99 -11.79
CA THR A 63 -2.47 2.29 -12.98
C THR A 63 -0.98 2.38 -12.60
N LEU A 64 -0.10 1.98 -13.52
CA LEU A 64 1.35 2.17 -13.44
C LEU A 64 1.75 3.58 -13.86
#